data_AF-A0A3R9LX81-F1
#
_entry.id   AF-A0A3R9LX81-F1
#
_cell.length_a   1.000
_cell.length_b   1.000
_cell.length_c   1.000
_cell.angle_alpha   90.00
_cell.angle_beta   90.00
_cell.angle_gamma   90.00
#
_symmetry.space_group_name_H-M   'P 1'
#
loop_
_entity.id
_entity.type
_entity.pdbx_description
1 polymer ?
#
loop_
_entity_poly.entity_id
_entity_poly.type
_entity_poly.pdbx_seq_one_letter_code
_entity_poly.pdbx_strand_id
1 'polypeptide(L)' 'MRNKQITCQQCKSLIEYDPTSIHEGLRDFEEIVCPRCGYVMTRVFTDLIPSVRVVD' A
#
# COMPACT_ATOMS: atom_id res chain seq x y z
N MET A 1 2.71 7.35 -12.31
CA MET A 1 2.34 6.34 -11.30
C MET A 1 3.46 5.33 -11.23
N ARG A 2 4.25 5.33 -10.15
CA ARG A 2 5.29 4.31 -9.91
C ARG A 2 4.70 3.29 -8.95
N ASN A 3 3.92 2.36 -9.50
CA ASN A 3 3.33 1.30 -8.71
C ASN A 3 4.43 0.39 -8.15
N LYS A 4 4.35 0.08 -6.87
CA LYS A 4 5.25 -0.85 -6.17
C LYS A 4 4.52 -2.15 -5.91
N GLN A 5 5.23 -3.26 -6.00
CA GLN A 5 4.69 -4.58 -5.69
C GLN A 5 5.30 -5.12 -4.40
N ILE A 6 4.49 -5.84 -3.62
CA ILE A 6 4.91 -6.52 -2.39
C ILE A 6 4.09 -7.79 -2.20
N THR A 7 4.75 -8.88 -1.83
CA THR A 7 4.08 -10.12 -1.45
C THR A 7 3.69 -10.06 0.02
N CYS A 8 2.41 -10.29 0.32
CA CYS A 8 1.94 -10.38 1.69
C CYS A 8 2.58 -11.57 2.41
N GLN A 9 3.25 -11.33 3.55
CA GLN A 9 3.92 -12.40 4.28
C GLN A 9 2.96 -13.41 4.93
N GLN A 10 1.72 -12.98 5.20
CA GLN A 10 0.69 -13.81 5.83
C GLN A 10 -0.11 -14.65 4.82
N CYS A 11 -0.79 -14.01 3.85
CA CYS A 11 -1.66 -14.72 2.91
C CYS A 11 -1.02 -15.03 1.54
N LYS A 12 0.23 -14.61 1.33
CA LYS A 12 1.02 -14.81 0.10
C LYS A 12 0.47 -14.15 -1.18
N SER A 13 -0.61 -13.36 -1.09
CA SER A 13 -1.07 -12.56 -2.23
C SER A 13 -0.06 -11.53 -2.71
N LEU A 14 -0.04 -11.31 -4.02
CA LEU A 14 0.71 -10.23 -4.65
C LEU A 14 -0.13 -8.95 -4.60
N ILE A 15 0.40 -7.94 -3.92
CA ILE A 15 -0.24 -6.64 -3.75
C ILE A 15 0.53 -5.58 -4.52
N GLU A 16 -0.20 -4.68 -5.15
CA GLU A 16 0.34 -3.49 -5.80
C GLU A 16 -0.18 -2.25 -5.08
N TYR A 17 0.70 -1.28 -4.84
CA TYR A 17 0.34 -0.02 -4.21
C TYR A 17 1.02 1.19 -4.86
N ASP A 18 0.35 2.34 -4.85
CA ASP A 18 0.91 3.63 -5.26
C ASP A 18 1.07 4.52 -4.02
N PRO A 19 2.30 4.83 -3.57
CA PRO A 19 2.54 5.71 -2.43
C PRO A 19 2.29 7.21 -2.71
N THR A 20 1.88 7.59 -3.94
CA THR A 20 1.76 8.98 -4.42
C THR A 20 0.33 9.38 -4.87
N SER A 21 -0.72 8.71 -4.39
CA SER A 21 -2.12 8.89 -4.85
C SER A 21 -2.95 9.76 -3.88
N ILE A 22 -4.10 10.36 -4.18
CA ILE A 22 -4.44 11.46 -5.10
C ILE A 22 -5.06 12.63 -4.28
N HIS A 23 -4.78 12.70 -2.97
CA HIS A 23 -5.43 13.64 -2.03
C HIS A 23 -4.41 14.44 -1.23
N GLU A 24 -4.34 15.75 -1.47
CA GLU A 24 -3.49 16.69 -0.74
C GLU A 24 -3.80 16.59 0.77
N GLY A 25 -2.79 16.30 1.60
CA GLY A 25 -2.92 16.58 3.04
C GLY A 25 -2.42 15.55 4.04
N LEU A 26 -1.71 14.48 3.66
CA LEU A 26 -1.19 13.50 4.62
C LEU A 26 0.30 13.28 4.41
N ARG A 27 1.12 14.18 4.97
CA ARG A 27 2.59 14.07 5.03
C ARG A 27 3.01 13.25 6.24
N ASP A 28 2.68 11.97 6.26
CA ASP A 28 3.00 11.06 7.37
C ASP A 28 3.35 9.64 6.88
N PHE A 29 3.72 8.76 7.79
CA PHE A 29 3.95 7.34 7.54
C PHE A 29 2.65 6.55 7.61
N GLU A 30 2.11 6.24 6.43
CA GLU A 30 0.91 5.43 6.27
C GLU A 30 1.22 3.93 6.22
N GLU A 31 0.31 3.12 6.74
CA GLU A 31 0.39 1.67 6.71
C GLU A 31 -0.14 1.13 5.37
N ILE A 32 0.63 0.25 4.72
CA ILE A 32 0.16 -0.54 3.59
C ILE A 32 -0.40 -1.84 4.12
N VAL A 33 -1.73 -1.90 4.16
CA VAL A 33 -2.48 -3.05 4.63
C VAL A 33 -2.83 -3.97 3.47
N CYS A 34 -2.64 -5.28 3.66
CA CYS A 34 -3.07 -6.27 2.69
C CYS A 34 -4.62 -6.29 2.59
N PRO A 35 -5.22 -5.98 1.43
CA PRO A 35 -6.69 -5.94 1.30
C PRO A 35 -7.35 -7.30 1.51
N ARG A 36 -6.60 -8.40 1.33
CA ARG A 36 -7.12 -9.76 1.46
C ARG A 36 -7.19 -10.25 2.91
N CYS A 37 -6.22 -9.92 3.75
CA CYS A 37 -6.09 -10.50 5.10
C CYS A 37 -5.93 -9.48 6.23
N GLY A 38 -5.85 -8.19 5.93
CA GLY A 38 -5.68 -7.13 6.93
C GLY A 38 -4.27 -7.03 7.54
N TYR A 39 -3.30 -7.84 7.08
CA TYR A 39 -1.93 -7.76 7.58
C TYR A 39 -1.24 -6.45 7.15
N VAL A 40 -0.62 -5.75 8.10
CA VAL A 40 0.23 -4.58 7.83
C VAL A 40 1.54 -5.06 7.20
N MET A 41 1.73 -4.81 5.91
CA MET A 41 2.88 -5.34 5.17
C MET A 41 4.10 -4.42 5.26
N THR A 42 3.89 -3.11 5.26
CA THR A 42 4.96 -2.12 5.37
C THR A 42 4.37 -0.76 5.75
N ARG A 43 5.25 0.21 6.04
CA ARG A 43 4.91 1.62 6.21
C ARG A 43 5.65 2.44 5.19
N VAL A 44 4.97 3.41 4.58
CA VAL A 44 5.56 4.30 3.59
C VAL A 44 5.28 5.73 3.97
N PHE A 45 6.31 6.57 3.89
CA PHE A 45 6.10 8.01 3.96
C PHE A 45 5.37 8.41 2.68
N THR A 46 4.18 8.94 2.83
CA THR A 46 3.40 9.46 1.72
C THR A 46 3.20 10.95 1.94
N ASP A 47 3.02 11.66 0.84
CA ASP A 47 2.54 13.04 0.82
C ASP A 47 1.01 13.09 0.65
N LEU A 48 0.39 11.93 0.41
CA LEU A 48 -1.01 11.71 0.04
C LEU A 48 -1.49 10.31 0.55
N ILE A 49 -2.72 9.85 0.25
CA ILE A 49 -3.23 8.52 0.69
C ILE A 49 -2.79 7.41 -0.28
N PRO A 50 -2.04 6.39 0.18
CA PRO A 50 -1.63 5.30 -0.70
C PRO A 50 -2.84 4.49 -1.20
N SER A 51 -2.84 4.17 -2.50
CA SER A 51 -3.82 3.23 -3.06
C SER A 51 -3.24 1.83 -3.03
N VAL A 52 -4.06 0.82 -2.70
CA VAL A 52 -3.62 -0.58 -2.56
C VAL A 52 -4.64 -1.49 -3.25
N ARG A 53 -4.15 -2.42 -4.06
CA ARG A 53 -4.99 -3.44 -4.72
C ARG A 53 -4.30 -4.80 -4.79
N VAL A 54 -5.11 -5.85 -4.86
CA VAL A 54 -4.65 -7.21 -5.11
C VAL A 54 -4.49 -7.42 -6.62
N VAL A 55 -3.43 -8.11 -7.05
CA VAL A 55 -3.10 -8.35 -8.47
C VAL A 55 -3.05 -9.85 -8.79
N ASP A 56 -3.91 -10.64 -8.12
CA ASP A 56 -3.95 -12.10 -8.35
C ASP A 56 -4.16 -12.47 -9.82
#